data_AF-A0AA51M8K8-F1
#
_entry.id   AF-A0AA51M8K8-F1
#
_cell.length_a   1.000
_cell.length_b   1.000
_cell.length_c   1.000
_cell.angle_alpha   90.00
_cell.angle_beta   90.00
_cell.angle_gamma   90.00
#
_symmetry.space_group_name_H-M   'P 1'
#
loop_
_entity.id
_entity.type
_entity.pdbx_description
1 polymer ?
#
loop_
_entity_poly.entity_id
_entity_poly.type
_entity_poly.pdbx_seq_one_letter_code
_entity_poly.pdbx_strand_id
1 'polypeptide(L)'
;MEETYLIEIRLTRTKWRVKTIISALAERFGVEGFMERHPHVTLFGPFLLRDTGPQTLLDTLQDIAQAYDPVPFTIDGWEKKVGMNGSVLAFTVHPSEELRALTRGISDTLNPVVTSLNAWDAFPDKKWFHVTIANRLAEDQASEIFQKLERIRASKVPDKAHSGFFPAVGIFLARIWGIGKKPVLRPLLIDETGLRITVLVGEEILGEYDLLEKRWIVGEDLHNSECNRKTLADFRKYARFELLTPAGPGDDIFLIADLYLGHANIIRYCSRPFLFPNVQEMDAVLIRNWNATVSPNSTAYLLGDLRYGNDAPPSSHYREQLVGKVTYIAGNHDDPEPGMVRSADLVYEGRKFLLVHDPSDAPIGFDGWVIHGHHHNNQLAEFPFINFCDRRINVSAEVVGYVPVSLKEITSRIRHAEKTGNNQPVLLRYPSVM
;
A
#
# COMPACT_ATOMS: atom_id res chain seq x y z
N MET A 1 14.21 31.22 22.41
CA MET A 1 13.01 30.46 22.79
C MET A 1 13.40 29.01 22.77
N GLU A 2 12.95 28.20 23.73
CA GLU A 2 13.16 26.75 23.66
C GLU A 2 12.35 26.21 22.47
N GLU A 3 13.02 25.60 21.51
CA GLU A 3 12.40 25.05 20.31
C GLU A 3 11.99 23.60 20.56
N THR A 4 10.78 23.23 20.13
CA THR A 4 10.27 21.87 20.25
C THR A 4 10.57 21.10 18.97
N TYR A 5 11.16 19.92 19.12
CA TYR A 5 11.54 19.05 18.03
C TYR A 5 10.68 17.79 17.99
N LEU A 6 10.43 17.26 16.79
CA LEU A 6 9.73 16.01 16.56
C LEU A 6 10.45 15.23 15.46
N ILE A 7 10.66 13.94 15.66
CA ILE A 7 11.23 13.04 14.67
C ILE A 7 10.15 12.05 14.26
N GLU A 8 9.86 11.96 12.97
CA GLU A 8 8.76 11.18 12.44
C GLU A 8 9.09 10.53 11.09
N ILE A 9 8.28 9.56 10.70
CA ILE A 9 8.18 9.06 9.33
C ILE A 9 6.87 9.60 8.75
N ARG A 10 6.97 10.39 7.70
CA ARG A 10 5.81 10.81 6.92
C ARG A 10 5.40 9.72 5.95
N LEU A 11 4.10 9.48 5.83
CA LEU A 11 3.58 8.54 4.83
C LEU A 11 3.92 9.06 3.43
N THR A 12 4.39 8.17 2.55
CA THR A 12 4.76 8.54 1.18
C THR A 12 3.76 7.96 0.19
N ARG A 13 3.76 6.64 -0.01
CA ARG A 13 2.86 5.97 -0.97
C ARG A 13 1.40 6.04 -0.54
N THR A 14 1.14 5.84 0.74
CA THR A 14 -0.21 5.68 1.28
C THR A 14 -0.85 6.99 1.73
N LYS A 15 -0.09 8.09 1.73
CA LYS A 15 -0.48 9.40 2.26
C LYS A 15 -1.85 9.87 1.79
N TRP A 16 -2.09 9.82 0.47
CA TRP A 16 -3.35 10.29 -0.10
C TRP A 16 -4.53 9.43 0.39
N ARG A 17 -4.38 8.11 0.36
CA ARG A 17 -5.43 7.16 0.76
C ARG A 17 -5.75 7.30 2.25
N VAL A 18 -4.72 7.37 3.10
CA VAL A 18 -4.88 7.57 4.55
C VAL A 18 -5.55 8.91 4.85
N LYS A 19 -5.10 10.00 4.22
CA LYS A 19 -5.70 11.33 4.39
C LYS A 19 -7.16 11.36 3.94
N THR A 20 -7.50 10.75 2.82
CA THR A 20 -8.89 10.65 2.34
C THR A 20 -9.77 9.91 3.34
N ILE A 21 -9.28 8.83 3.95
CA ILE A 21 -10.03 8.09 4.98
C ILE A 21 -10.19 8.94 6.24
N ILE A 22 -9.13 9.62 6.70
CA ILE A 22 -9.18 10.53 7.85
C ILE A 22 -10.23 11.63 7.62
N SER A 23 -10.23 12.28 6.46
CA SER A 23 -11.22 13.31 6.13
C SER A 23 -12.65 12.76 6.11
N ALA A 24 -12.86 11.58 5.51
CA ALA A 24 -14.16 10.92 5.51
C ALA A 24 -14.65 10.53 6.91
N LEU A 25 -13.73 10.09 7.79
CA LEU A 25 -14.03 9.82 9.20
C LEU A 25 -14.40 11.10 9.94
N ALA A 26 -13.62 12.15 9.76
CA ALA A 26 -13.83 13.44 10.40
C ALA A 26 -15.20 14.03 10.04
N GLU A 27 -15.55 14.04 8.75
CA GLU A 27 -16.87 14.48 8.26
C GLU A 27 -18.00 13.59 8.81
N ARG A 28 -17.82 12.26 8.81
CA ARG A 28 -18.86 11.34 9.27
C ARG A 28 -19.19 11.50 10.75
N PHE A 29 -18.20 11.85 11.57
CA PHE A 29 -18.33 11.94 13.02
C PHE A 29 -18.36 13.38 13.56
N GLY A 30 -18.24 14.40 12.70
CA GLY A 30 -18.27 15.81 13.10
C GLY A 30 -17.06 16.21 13.95
N VAL A 31 -15.87 15.74 13.59
CA VAL A 31 -14.61 15.97 14.33
C VAL A 31 -13.52 16.62 13.49
N GLU A 32 -13.90 17.40 12.48
CA GLU A 32 -13.00 18.08 11.54
C GLU A 32 -12.02 19.04 12.25
N GLY A 33 -12.44 19.66 13.36
CA GLY A 33 -11.58 20.52 14.18
C GLY A 33 -10.47 19.78 14.94
N PHE A 34 -10.57 18.45 15.06
CA PHE A 34 -9.65 17.59 15.81
C PHE A 34 -8.75 16.74 14.88
N MET A 35 -8.98 16.83 13.58
CA MET A 35 -8.39 15.98 12.56
C MET A 35 -6.87 16.20 12.40
N GLU A 36 -6.10 15.11 12.29
CA GLU A 36 -4.70 15.17 11.88
C GLU A 36 -4.60 15.49 10.37
N ARG A 37 -3.86 16.55 10.04
CA ARG A 37 -3.70 17.03 8.66
C ARG A 37 -2.49 16.43 7.95
N HIS A 38 -1.51 15.97 8.74
CA HIS A 38 -0.23 15.44 8.29
C HIS A 38 -0.04 14.03 8.86
N PRO A 39 -0.67 12.99 8.27
CA PRO A 39 -0.51 11.62 8.75
C PRO A 39 0.96 11.20 8.76
N HIS A 40 1.44 10.75 9.92
CA HIS A 40 2.82 10.37 10.18
C HIS A 40 2.88 9.29 11.27
N VAL A 41 4.05 8.66 11.42
CA VAL A 41 4.40 7.79 12.54
C VAL A 41 5.52 8.47 13.33
N THR A 42 5.26 8.82 14.58
CA THR A 42 6.28 9.44 15.45
C THR A 42 7.36 8.42 15.81
N LEU A 43 8.63 8.79 15.61
CA LEU A 43 9.80 8.01 16.04
C LEU A 43 10.33 8.48 17.40
N PHE A 44 10.31 9.78 17.67
CA PHE A 44 10.77 10.35 18.94
C PHE A 44 10.26 11.79 19.09
N GLY A 45 9.71 12.15 20.25
CA GLY A 45 9.24 13.49 20.57
C GLY A 45 7.72 13.63 20.72
N PRO A 46 7.23 14.87 20.92
CA PRO A 46 8.00 16.12 21.06
C PRO A 46 9.05 16.14 22.18
N PHE A 47 10.16 16.84 21.96
CA PHE A 47 11.25 17.01 22.92
C PHE A 47 11.93 18.38 22.81
N LEU A 48 12.74 18.73 23.81
CA LEU A 48 13.59 19.92 23.85
C LEU A 48 15.08 19.50 23.91
N LEU A 49 15.95 20.19 23.17
CA LEU A 49 17.40 19.95 23.18
C LEU A 49 18.09 20.66 24.37
N ARG A 50 19.11 20.01 24.97
CA ARG A 50 19.96 20.61 26.01
C ARG A 50 21.15 21.32 25.39
N ASP A 51 21.12 22.64 25.28
CA ASP A 51 22.26 23.52 24.87
C ASP A 51 23.01 23.10 23.57
N THR A 52 22.46 22.16 22.80
CA THR A 52 22.98 21.68 21.52
C THR A 52 22.17 22.26 20.37
N GLY A 53 22.85 22.71 19.33
CA GLY A 53 22.17 23.26 18.15
C GLY A 53 21.50 22.20 17.26
N PRO A 54 20.60 22.61 16.36
CA PRO A 54 19.88 21.71 15.45
C PRO A 54 20.79 20.89 14.55
N GLN A 55 21.97 21.40 14.17
CA GLN A 55 22.92 20.65 13.34
C GLN A 55 23.44 19.39 14.06
N THR A 56 23.74 19.48 15.35
CA THR A 56 24.21 18.33 16.14
C THR A 56 23.14 17.24 16.21
N LEU A 57 21.86 17.62 16.27
CA LEU A 57 20.74 16.67 16.19
C LEU A 57 20.72 15.97 14.82
N LEU A 58 20.86 16.71 13.72
CA LEU A 58 20.87 16.13 12.37
C LEU A 58 22.07 15.19 12.16
N ASP A 59 23.25 15.56 12.62
CA ASP A 59 24.46 14.72 12.53
C ASP A 59 24.29 13.42 13.33
N THR A 60 23.78 13.54 14.56
CA THR A 60 23.49 12.38 15.44
C THR A 60 22.47 11.44 14.80
N LEU A 61 21.40 11.99 14.21
CA LEU A 61 20.38 11.18 13.53
C LEU A 61 20.90 10.54 12.26
N GLN A 62 21.76 11.21 11.50
CA GLN A 62 22.43 10.62 10.35
C GLN A 62 23.29 9.42 10.74
N ASP A 63 24.06 9.54 11.84
CA ASP A 63 24.92 8.44 12.31
C ASP A 63 24.13 7.16 12.63
N ILE A 64 22.90 7.32 13.12
CA ILE A 64 21.97 6.21 13.37
C ILE A 64 21.33 5.75 12.06
N ALA A 65 20.73 6.67 11.31
CA ALA A 65 19.89 6.38 10.16
C ALA A 65 20.64 5.76 8.98
N GLN A 66 21.93 6.07 8.82
CA GLN A 66 22.76 5.51 7.74
C GLN A 66 22.85 3.96 7.79
N ALA A 67 22.65 3.36 8.97
CA ALA A 67 22.65 1.92 9.15
C ALA A 67 21.33 1.23 8.72
N TYR A 68 20.30 2.00 8.38
CA TYR A 68 18.97 1.48 8.05
C TYR A 68 18.61 1.77 6.60
N ASP A 69 18.14 0.75 5.90
CA ASP A 69 17.39 0.87 4.65
C ASP A 69 15.92 1.26 4.94
N PRO A 70 15.07 1.48 3.92
CA PRO A 70 13.67 1.80 4.15
C PRO A 70 12.98 0.84 5.12
N VAL A 71 12.28 1.41 6.10
CA VAL A 71 11.74 0.67 7.25
C VAL A 71 10.26 0.31 7.03
N PRO A 72 9.91 -0.98 6.85
CA PRO A 72 8.54 -1.36 6.53
C PRO A 72 7.63 -1.34 7.76
N PHE A 73 6.33 -1.13 7.56
CA PHE A 73 5.29 -1.27 8.58
C PHE A 73 3.92 -1.45 7.92
N THR A 74 2.95 -1.93 8.68
CA THR A 74 1.57 -2.12 8.21
C THR A 74 0.62 -1.25 9.01
N ILE A 75 -0.36 -0.64 8.36
CA ILE A 75 -1.44 0.09 9.02
C ILE A 75 -2.68 -0.80 8.99
N ASP A 76 -3.16 -1.25 10.16
CA ASP A 76 -4.33 -2.12 10.29
C ASP A 76 -5.31 -1.70 11.40
N GLY A 77 -6.57 -1.45 11.03
CA GLY A 77 -7.64 -1.21 11.99
C GLY A 77 -7.52 0.12 12.75
N TRP A 78 -8.14 0.17 13.93
CA TRP A 78 -8.28 1.39 14.72
C TRP A 78 -7.90 1.14 16.18
N GLU A 79 -7.40 2.19 16.82
CA GLU A 79 -7.14 2.22 18.26
C GLU A 79 -7.60 3.55 18.86
N LYS A 80 -7.95 3.50 20.15
CA LYS A 80 -8.23 4.66 21.00
C LYS A 80 -7.30 4.65 22.20
N LYS A 81 -6.68 5.78 22.51
CA LYS A 81 -6.03 6.00 23.81
C LYS A 81 -6.51 7.28 24.47
N VAL A 82 -6.54 7.26 25.80
CA VAL A 82 -6.83 8.43 26.63
C VAL A 82 -5.49 9.02 27.07
N GLY A 83 -5.28 10.30 26.76
CA GLY A 83 -4.10 11.06 27.17
C GLY A 83 -4.48 12.23 28.07
N MET A 84 -3.46 12.92 28.60
CA MET A 84 -3.64 14.08 29.50
C MET A 84 -4.39 15.24 28.83
N ASN A 85 -4.22 15.40 27.52
CA ASN A 85 -4.82 16.49 26.73
C ASN A 85 -6.08 16.03 25.96
N GLY A 86 -6.71 14.95 26.42
CA GLY A 86 -7.85 14.31 25.75
C GLY A 86 -7.50 13.00 25.07
N SER A 87 -8.49 12.42 24.42
CA SER A 87 -8.37 11.14 23.72
C SER A 87 -7.86 11.30 22.30
N VAL A 88 -7.13 10.28 21.86
CA VAL A 88 -6.59 10.13 20.50
C VAL A 88 -7.27 8.92 19.86
N LEU A 89 -7.82 9.13 18.67
CA LEU A 89 -8.21 8.08 17.73
C LEU A 89 -7.12 7.96 16.68
N ALA A 90 -6.65 6.74 16.42
CA ALA A 90 -5.57 6.49 15.48
C ALA A 90 -5.80 5.20 14.70
N PHE A 91 -5.10 5.06 13.58
CA PHE A 91 -4.87 3.76 12.98
C PHE A 91 -3.73 3.06 13.72
N THR A 92 -3.87 1.75 13.94
CA THR A 92 -2.80 0.92 14.49
C THR A 92 -1.67 0.83 13.47
N VAL A 93 -0.43 0.95 13.94
CA VAL A 93 0.75 0.63 13.14
C VAL A 93 1.39 -0.62 13.72
N HIS A 94 1.56 -1.63 12.88
CA HIS A 94 2.33 -2.82 13.15
C HIS A 94 3.76 -2.58 12.65
N PRO A 95 4.72 -2.26 13.55
CA PRO A 95 6.07 -1.95 13.14
C PRO A 95 6.85 -3.22 12.80
N SER A 96 7.71 -3.13 11.79
CA SER A 96 8.77 -4.12 11.58
C SER A 96 9.81 -4.11 12.70
N GLU A 97 10.64 -5.13 12.75
CA GLU A 97 11.80 -5.15 13.65
C GLU A 97 12.79 -4.03 13.32
N GLU A 98 12.94 -3.67 12.04
CA GLU A 98 13.77 -2.55 11.59
C GLU A 98 13.23 -1.22 12.13
N LEU A 99 11.92 -0.98 12.07
CA LEU A 99 11.31 0.22 12.64
C LEU A 99 11.46 0.28 14.17
N ARG A 100 11.31 -0.87 14.87
CA ARG A 100 11.56 -0.97 16.32
C ARG A 100 13.03 -0.66 16.65
N ALA A 101 13.96 -1.25 15.92
CA ALA A 101 15.40 -1.07 16.11
C ALA A 101 15.83 0.38 15.85
N LEU A 102 15.36 0.99 14.75
CA LEU A 102 15.60 2.40 14.45
C LEU A 102 15.12 3.30 15.60
N THR A 103 13.90 3.08 16.06
CA THR A 103 13.32 3.86 17.17
C THR A 103 14.08 3.68 18.47
N ARG A 104 14.53 2.46 18.77
CA ARG A 104 15.38 2.17 19.94
C ARG A 104 16.72 2.90 19.84
N GLY A 105 17.40 2.84 18.70
CA GLY A 105 18.66 3.55 18.48
C GLY A 105 18.53 5.07 18.62
N ILE A 106 17.45 5.66 18.10
CA ILE A 106 17.13 7.08 18.30
C ILE A 106 16.94 7.39 19.79
N SER A 107 16.13 6.59 20.49
CA SER A 107 15.87 6.78 21.92
C SER A 107 17.14 6.68 22.77
N ASP A 108 17.93 5.61 22.59
CA ASP A 108 19.17 5.38 23.36
C ASP A 108 20.18 6.52 23.19
N THR A 109 20.25 7.10 21.99
CA THR A 109 21.20 8.17 21.67
C THR A 109 20.71 9.54 22.12
N LEU A 110 19.40 9.83 22.00
CA LEU A 110 18.85 11.15 22.31
C LEU A 110 18.45 11.33 23.78
N ASN A 111 18.04 10.28 24.49
CA ASN A 111 17.64 10.38 25.90
C ASN A 111 18.65 11.12 26.81
N PRO A 112 19.98 10.96 26.65
CA PRO A 112 20.96 11.68 27.48
C PRO A 112 21.06 13.19 27.21
N VAL A 113 20.61 13.65 26.04
CA VAL A 113 20.83 15.02 25.54
C VAL A 113 19.56 15.87 25.44
N VAL A 114 18.40 15.33 25.80
CA VAL A 114 17.12 16.05 25.84
C VAL A 114 16.77 16.53 27.24
N THR A 115 16.09 17.67 27.36
CA THR A 115 15.63 18.24 28.65
C THR A 115 14.19 17.87 28.99
N SER A 116 13.37 17.53 27.99
CA SER A 116 12.03 16.97 28.15
C SER A 116 11.77 15.90 27.09
N LEU A 117 11.02 14.86 27.45
CA LEU A 117 10.64 13.78 26.54
C LEU A 117 9.29 13.17 26.93
N ASN A 118 8.60 12.58 25.95
CA ASN A 118 7.38 11.82 26.22
C ASN A 118 7.69 10.47 26.89
N ALA A 119 6.80 10.01 27.77
CA ALA A 119 7.00 8.76 28.51
C ALA A 119 7.23 7.53 27.61
N TRP A 120 6.67 7.51 26.40
CA TRP A 120 6.88 6.43 25.43
C TRP A 120 8.29 6.43 24.82
N ASP A 121 8.92 7.59 24.76
CA ASP A 121 10.26 7.76 24.21
C ASP A 121 11.34 7.33 25.20
N ALA A 122 11.04 7.33 26.50
CA ALA A 122 11.90 6.75 27.54
C ALA A 122 11.98 5.21 27.45
N PHE A 123 10.96 4.57 26.86
CA PHE A 123 10.81 3.11 26.82
C PHE A 123 10.44 2.67 25.39
N PRO A 124 11.39 2.68 24.44
CA PRO A 124 11.11 2.46 23.02
C PRO A 124 10.43 1.11 22.73
N ASP A 125 10.68 0.07 23.54
CA ASP A 125 10.04 -1.24 23.38
C ASP A 125 8.54 -1.23 23.69
N LYS A 126 8.06 -0.24 24.46
CA LYS A 126 6.64 -0.05 24.77
C LYS A 126 6.00 0.99 23.86
N LYS A 127 6.73 1.52 22.88
CA LYS A 127 6.26 2.64 22.08
C LYS A 127 4.97 2.29 21.34
N TRP A 128 4.05 3.25 21.39
CA TRP A 128 2.79 3.17 20.67
C TRP A 128 2.97 3.70 19.25
N PHE A 129 3.26 2.81 18.30
CA PHE A 129 3.26 3.16 16.89
C PHE A 129 1.83 3.32 16.40
N HIS A 130 1.52 4.47 15.82
CA HIS A 130 0.19 4.79 15.34
C HIS A 130 0.26 5.88 14.27
N VAL A 131 -0.82 6.01 13.49
CA VAL A 131 -1.07 7.18 12.64
C VAL A 131 -2.34 7.86 13.15
N THR A 132 -2.20 9.09 13.65
CA THR A 132 -3.32 9.83 14.23
C THR A 132 -4.42 10.11 13.21
N ILE A 133 -5.68 9.89 13.61
CA ILE A 133 -6.87 10.27 12.86
C ILE A 133 -7.40 11.59 13.43
N ALA A 134 -7.63 11.63 14.73
CA ALA A 134 -8.09 12.80 15.46
C ALA A 134 -7.52 12.79 16.88
N ASN A 135 -7.17 13.97 17.40
CA ASN A 135 -6.60 14.14 18.74
C ASN A 135 -7.40 15.15 19.57
N ARG A 136 -7.16 15.20 20.89
CA ARG A 136 -7.81 16.15 21.82
C ARG A 136 -9.34 16.01 21.90
N LEU A 137 -9.86 14.81 21.62
CA LEU A 137 -11.28 14.51 21.76
C LEU A 137 -11.65 14.33 23.24
N ALA A 138 -12.88 14.69 23.60
CA ALA A 138 -13.44 14.27 24.88
C ALA A 138 -13.53 12.74 24.96
N GLU A 139 -13.34 12.15 26.15
CA GLU A 139 -13.24 10.70 26.29
C GLU A 139 -14.53 9.96 25.90
N ASP A 140 -15.68 10.52 26.25
CA ASP A 140 -17.00 10.02 25.89
C ASP A 140 -17.20 10.05 24.37
N GLN A 141 -16.88 11.17 23.73
CA GLN A 141 -16.95 11.34 22.27
C GLN A 141 -16.04 10.33 21.55
N ALA A 142 -14.77 10.20 21.99
CA ALA A 142 -13.83 9.26 21.39
C ALA A 142 -14.27 7.80 21.60
N SER A 143 -14.85 7.47 22.76
CA SER A 143 -15.36 6.12 23.05
C SER A 143 -16.56 5.77 22.19
N GLU A 144 -17.49 6.71 21.99
CA GLU A 144 -18.64 6.51 21.11
C GLU A 144 -18.21 6.27 19.65
N ILE A 145 -17.28 7.08 19.14
CA ILE A 145 -16.75 6.92 17.78
C ILE A 145 -16.04 5.57 17.64
N PHE A 146 -15.17 5.22 18.60
CA PHE A 146 -14.44 3.96 18.57
C PHE A 146 -15.36 2.74 18.58
N GLN A 147 -16.42 2.73 19.41
CA GLN A 147 -17.42 1.65 19.39
C GLN A 147 -18.12 1.51 18.04
N LYS A 148 -18.40 2.62 17.35
CA LYS A 148 -18.99 2.58 16.00
C LYS A 148 -17.99 2.00 14.98
N LEU A 149 -16.71 2.33 15.09
CA LEU A 149 -15.65 1.77 14.24
C LEU A 149 -15.48 0.26 14.45
N GLU A 150 -15.49 -0.21 15.70
CA GLU A 150 -15.41 -1.65 15.99
C GLU A 150 -16.62 -2.43 15.47
N ARG A 151 -17.82 -1.84 15.49
CA ARG A 151 -19.01 -2.44 14.85
C ARG A 151 -18.84 -2.54 13.33
N ILE A 152 -18.22 -1.54 12.70
CA ILE A 152 -17.89 -1.56 11.27
C ILE A 152 -16.86 -2.65 10.97
N ARG A 153 -15.86 -2.84 11.84
CA ARG A 153 -14.87 -3.94 11.74
C ARG A 153 -15.53 -5.31 11.80
N ALA A 154 -16.46 -5.48 12.74
CA ALA A 154 -17.15 -6.74 12.99
C ALA A 154 -18.20 -7.07 11.92
N SER A 155 -18.77 -6.06 11.24
CA SER A 155 -19.70 -6.31 10.15
C SER A 155 -18.97 -6.84 8.92
N LYS A 156 -19.05 -8.15 8.67
CA LYS A 156 -18.84 -8.70 7.33
C LYS A 156 -19.87 -8.01 6.43
N VAL A 157 -19.43 -7.13 5.53
CA VAL A 157 -20.34 -6.63 4.49
C VAL A 157 -20.73 -7.87 3.68
N PRO A 158 -22.01 -8.26 3.62
CA PRO A 158 -22.40 -9.40 2.79
C PRO A 158 -22.07 -9.07 1.34
N ASP A 159 -21.50 -10.03 0.62
CA ASP A 159 -21.49 -10.02 -0.83
C ASP A 159 -22.93 -9.75 -1.30
N LYS A 160 -23.15 -8.62 -1.96
CA LYS A 160 -24.37 -8.46 -2.74
C LYS A 160 -24.22 -9.32 -3.98
N ALA A 161 -24.49 -10.62 -3.82
CA ALA A 161 -25.14 -11.37 -4.88
C ALA A 161 -26.46 -10.67 -5.18
N HIS A 162 -26.58 -10.05 -6.36
CA HIS A 162 -27.75 -10.09 -7.24
C HIS A 162 -27.50 -9.20 -8.45
N SER A 163 -27.39 -9.88 -9.59
CA SER A 163 -27.54 -9.36 -10.94
C SER A 163 -28.74 -8.43 -11.09
N GLY A 164 -28.49 -7.25 -11.63
CA GLY A 164 -29.51 -6.37 -12.19
C GLY A 164 -28.89 -5.58 -13.33
N PHE A 165 -29.22 -5.97 -14.56
CA PHE A 165 -28.92 -5.24 -15.79
C PHE A 165 -29.28 -3.75 -15.61
N PHE A 166 -28.28 -2.86 -15.62
CA PHE A 166 -28.50 -1.43 -15.80
C PHE A 166 -27.47 -0.90 -16.81
N PRO A 167 -27.84 0.01 -17.72
CA PRO A 167 -26.96 0.45 -18.78
C PRO A 167 -25.76 1.22 -18.21
N ALA A 168 -24.57 0.77 -18.61
CA ALA A 168 -23.27 1.28 -18.21
C ALA A 168 -22.96 2.62 -18.88
N VAL A 169 -23.43 3.74 -18.32
CA VAL A 169 -22.85 5.08 -18.61
C VAL A 169 -22.85 6.01 -17.36
N GLY A 170 -23.62 5.73 -16.30
CA GLY A 170 -23.82 6.70 -15.20
C GLY A 170 -23.27 6.32 -13.81
N ILE A 171 -22.76 5.10 -13.59
CA ILE A 171 -22.60 4.55 -12.23
C ILE A 171 -21.18 4.73 -11.65
N PHE A 172 -20.19 5.06 -12.48
CA PHE A 172 -18.79 5.12 -12.01
C PHE A 172 -18.26 6.54 -11.76
N LEU A 173 -18.86 7.58 -12.35
CA LEU A 173 -18.48 8.96 -12.06
C LEU A 173 -18.65 9.30 -10.57
N ALA A 174 -19.64 8.73 -9.88
CA ALA A 174 -19.84 8.91 -8.44
C ALA A 174 -18.86 8.10 -7.55
N ARG A 175 -18.18 7.09 -8.08
CA ARG A 175 -17.17 6.29 -7.34
C ARG A 175 -15.79 6.94 -7.35
N ILE A 176 -15.50 7.78 -8.34
CA ILE A 176 -14.23 8.52 -8.44
C ILE A 176 -14.39 10.00 -8.02
N TRP A 177 -15.55 10.62 -8.28
CA TRP A 177 -15.85 12.00 -7.89
C TRP A 177 -16.96 11.98 -6.86
N GLY A 178 -16.61 12.24 -5.60
CA GLY A 178 -17.55 12.24 -4.48
C GLY A 178 -18.67 13.27 -4.63
N ILE A 179 -19.74 12.89 -5.33
CA ILE A 179 -21.02 13.58 -5.29
C ILE A 179 -22.09 12.54 -4.94
N GLY A 180 -22.51 12.55 -3.67
CA GLY A 180 -23.84 12.11 -3.28
C GLY A 180 -23.99 10.81 -2.46
N LYS A 181 -22.94 10.01 -2.21
CA LYS A 181 -23.02 8.89 -1.24
C LYS A 181 -21.80 8.82 -0.34
N LYS A 182 -22.04 8.77 0.98
CA LYS A 182 -20.99 8.68 2.01
C LYS A 182 -20.11 7.43 1.77
N PRO A 183 -18.78 7.54 1.85
CA PRO A 183 -17.88 6.41 1.60
C PRO A 183 -18.14 5.27 2.59
N VAL A 184 -18.14 4.03 2.09
CA VAL A 184 -18.19 2.83 2.94
C VAL A 184 -16.87 2.76 3.70
N LEU A 185 -16.91 3.02 5.00
CA LEU A 185 -15.76 2.82 5.88
C LEU A 185 -15.53 1.32 6.02
N ARG A 186 -14.34 0.86 5.65
CA ARG A 186 -13.83 -0.47 5.96
C ARG A 186 -12.55 -0.31 6.78
N PRO A 187 -12.18 -1.30 7.61
CA PRO A 187 -10.86 -1.33 8.23
C PRO A 187 -9.79 -1.17 7.15
N LEU A 188 -8.88 -0.24 7.38
CA LEU A 188 -7.73 -0.05 6.50
C LEU A 188 -6.75 -1.18 6.80
N LEU A 189 -6.35 -1.96 5.79
CA LEU A 189 -5.19 -2.85 5.84
C LEU A 189 -4.30 -2.49 4.64
N ILE A 190 -3.13 -1.93 4.90
CA ILE A 190 -2.22 -1.46 3.86
C ILE A 190 -0.75 -1.56 4.30
N ASP A 191 0.12 -1.97 3.39
CA ASP A 191 1.57 -1.91 3.55
C ASP A 191 2.08 -0.48 3.33
N GLU A 192 3.05 -0.06 4.14
CA GLU A 192 3.81 1.16 3.91
C GLU A 192 5.29 0.92 4.22
N THR A 193 6.13 1.81 3.73
CA THR A 193 7.56 1.80 4.05
C THR A 193 8.02 3.22 4.32
N GLY A 194 8.65 3.42 5.47
CA GLY A 194 9.33 4.67 5.79
C GLY A 194 10.51 4.83 4.87
N LEU A 195 10.41 5.75 3.91
CA LEU A 195 11.49 6.07 2.96
C LEU A 195 12.39 7.18 3.49
N ARG A 196 11.85 8.03 4.38
CA ARG A 196 12.56 9.18 4.95
C ARG A 196 12.25 9.34 6.44
N ILE A 197 13.23 9.86 7.16
CA ILE A 197 13.07 10.36 8.53
C ILE A 197 12.96 11.88 8.45
N THR A 198 11.85 12.43 8.93
CA THR A 198 11.60 13.87 8.96
C THR A 198 11.89 14.41 10.36
N VAL A 199 12.65 15.49 10.43
CA VAL A 199 12.89 16.25 11.67
C VAL A 199 12.14 17.57 11.56
N LEU A 200 11.29 17.85 12.53
CA LEU A 200 10.55 19.11 12.64
C LEU A 200 11.11 19.97 13.77
N VAL A 201 10.98 21.28 13.59
CA VAL A 201 11.17 22.29 14.63
C VAL A 201 9.91 23.18 14.67
N GLY A 202 9.14 23.09 15.75
CA GLY A 202 7.77 23.61 15.78
C GLY A 202 6.90 22.90 14.73
N GLU A 203 6.38 23.65 13.76
CA GLU A 203 5.58 23.13 12.63
C GLU A 203 6.38 23.01 11.33
N GLU A 204 7.62 23.50 11.31
CA GLU A 204 8.48 23.55 10.12
C GLU A 204 9.35 22.31 10.00
N ILE A 205 9.63 21.88 8.76
CA ILE A 205 10.56 20.78 8.50
C ILE A 205 11.98 21.34 8.53
N LEU A 206 12.78 20.87 9.48
CA LEU A 206 14.20 21.17 9.54
C LEU A 206 14.99 20.41 8.46
N GLY A 207 14.64 19.15 8.24
CA GLY A 207 15.25 18.30 7.21
C GLY A 207 14.59 16.93 7.10
N GLU A 208 14.78 16.29 5.95
CA GLU A 208 14.38 14.89 5.72
C GLU A 208 15.60 14.06 5.34
N TYR A 209 15.89 13.00 6.10
CA TYR A 209 16.97 12.06 5.77
C TYR A 209 16.42 10.94 4.88
N ASP A 210 16.93 10.82 3.66
CA ASP A 210 16.54 9.77 2.72
C ASP A 210 17.26 8.46 3.02
N LEU A 211 16.51 7.42 3.36
CA LEU A 211 17.07 6.13 3.78
C LEU A 211 17.64 5.31 2.62
N LEU A 212 17.34 5.64 1.37
CA LEU A 212 17.96 4.99 0.21
C LEU A 212 19.20 5.75 -0.27
N GLU A 213 19.10 7.07 -0.35
CA GLU A 213 20.20 7.91 -0.81
C GLU A 213 21.23 8.22 0.29
N LYS A 214 20.90 7.90 1.56
CA LYS A 214 21.74 8.12 2.74
C LYS A 214 22.19 9.58 2.90
N ARG A 215 21.30 10.52 2.61
CA ARG A 215 21.59 11.96 2.68
C ARG A 215 20.43 12.77 3.21
N TRP A 216 20.75 13.93 3.77
CA TRP A 216 19.76 14.95 4.09
C TRP A 216 19.23 15.67 2.85
N ILE A 217 17.94 15.99 2.91
CA ILE A 217 17.21 16.89 2.02
C ILE A 217 16.78 18.07 2.89
N VAL A 218 17.23 19.26 2.53
CA VAL A 218 17.05 20.50 3.32
C VAL A 218 16.78 21.68 2.39
N GLY A 219 16.29 22.79 2.95
CA GLY A 219 16.06 24.02 2.19
C GLY A 219 15.07 23.83 1.04
N GLU A 220 15.39 24.36 -0.13
CA GLU A 220 14.50 24.32 -1.31
C GLU A 220 14.21 22.89 -1.80
N ASP A 221 15.12 21.93 -1.55
CA ASP A 221 14.95 20.54 -1.98
C ASP A 221 13.82 19.80 -1.24
N LEU A 222 13.42 20.27 -0.05
CA LEU A 222 12.29 19.70 0.71
C LEU A 222 10.96 19.75 -0.06
N HIS A 223 10.81 20.72 -0.96
CA HIS A 223 9.60 20.91 -1.77
C HIS A 223 9.79 20.48 -3.22
N ASN A 224 10.94 19.89 -3.56
CA ASN A 224 11.27 19.48 -4.91
C ASN A 224 10.59 18.13 -5.25
N SER A 225 9.59 18.19 -6.14
CA SER A 225 8.86 17.01 -6.61
C SER A 225 9.77 16.00 -7.31
N GLU A 226 10.86 16.44 -7.93
CA GLU A 226 11.83 15.57 -8.59
C GLU A 226 12.60 14.71 -7.58
N CYS A 227 12.90 15.26 -6.41
CA CYS A 227 13.53 14.50 -5.33
C CYS A 227 12.59 13.38 -4.86
N ASN A 228 11.29 13.66 -4.70
CA ASN A 228 10.29 12.64 -4.36
C ASN A 228 10.13 11.58 -5.46
N ARG A 229 10.17 12.01 -6.73
CA ARG A 229 10.14 11.09 -7.88
C ARG A 229 11.31 10.12 -7.85
N LYS A 230 12.52 10.64 -7.58
CA LYS A 230 13.74 9.85 -7.48
C LYS A 230 13.70 8.85 -6.32
N THR A 231 13.32 9.28 -5.11
CA THR A 231 13.16 8.37 -3.95
C THR A 231 12.17 7.24 -4.25
N LEU A 232 11.03 7.54 -4.89
CA LEU A 232 10.07 6.51 -5.30
C LEU A 232 10.66 5.56 -6.36
N ALA A 233 11.44 6.07 -7.32
CA ALA A 233 12.10 5.25 -8.32
C ALA A 233 13.15 4.31 -7.71
N ASP A 234 13.94 4.79 -6.77
CA ASP A 234 14.93 3.98 -6.07
C ASP A 234 14.26 2.97 -5.14
N PHE A 235 13.14 3.34 -4.50
CA PHE A 235 12.32 2.42 -3.73
C PHE A 235 11.75 1.29 -4.59
N ARG A 236 11.25 1.59 -5.80
CA ARG A 236 10.75 0.54 -6.70
C ARG A 236 11.82 -0.48 -7.04
N LYS A 237 13.05 -0.04 -7.27
CA LYS A 237 14.19 -0.95 -7.54
C LYS A 237 14.54 -1.77 -6.30
N TYR A 238 14.62 -1.13 -5.13
CA TYR A 238 14.87 -1.77 -3.84
C TYR A 238 13.84 -2.86 -3.53
N ALA A 239 12.55 -2.54 -3.67
CA ALA A 239 11.43 -3.45 -3.41
C ALA A 239 11.18 -4.47 -4.54
N ARG A 240 11.96 -4.42 -5.62
CA ARG A 240 11.79 -5.24 -6.85
C ARG A 240 10.45 -5.03 -7.56
N PHE A 241 9.84 -3.87 -7.37
CA PHE A 241 8.68 -3.39 -8.13
C PHE A 241 9.06 -2.81 -9.49
N GLU A 242 10.35 -2.56 -9.72
CA GLU A 242 10.92 -2.19 -11.01
C GLU A 242 12.14 -3.07 -11.27
N LEU A 243 12.06 -3.94 -12.28
CA LEU A 243 13.12 -4.87 -12.61
C LEU A 243 14.27 -4.17 -13.35
N LEU A 244 15.49 -4.37 -12.86
CA LEU A 244 16.72 -3.80 -13.46
C LEU A 244 17.32 -4.67 -14.57
N THR A 245 17.03 -5.97 -14.53
CA THR A 245 17.51 -6.96 -15.51
C THR A 245 16.39 -7.94 -15.82
N PRO A 246 16.38 -8.55 -17.02
CA PRO A 246 15.47 -9.64 -17.32
C PRO A 246 15.60 -10.74 -16.27
N ALA A 247 14.48 -11.22 -15.75
CA ALA A 247 14.45 -12.50 -15.08
C ALA A 247 14.90 -13.55 -16.13
N GLY A 248 15.92 -14.33 -15.79
CA GLY A 248 16.41 -15.38 -16.69
C GLY A 248 15.29 -16.35 -17.11
N PRO A 249 15.52 -17.22 -18.11
CA PRO A 249 14.48 -18.13 -18.59
C PRO A 249 14.04 -19.03 -17.43
N GLY A 250 12.85 -18.77 -16.92
CA GLY A 250 12.36 -19.38 -15.69
C GLY A 250 10.85 -19.33 -15.71
N ASP A 251 10.27 -20.44 -16.15
CA ASP A 251 8.85 -20.79 -16.10
C ASP A 251 8.04 -20.51 -17.39
N ASP A 252 7.09 -21.39 -17.67
CA ASP A 252 6.36 -21.43 -18.95
C ASP A 252 5.04 -20.64 -18.93
N ILE A 253 4.50 -20.34 -17.74
CA ILE A 253 3.19 -19.69 -17.55
C ILE A 253 3.29 -18.55 -16.53
N PHE A 254 2.98 -17.33 -16.96
CA PHE A 254 2.93 -16.12 -16.14
C PHE A 254 1.53 -15.52 -16.08
N LEU A 255 1.20 -14.88 -14.95
CA LEU A 255 -0.09 -14.27 -14.68
C LEU A 255 0.07 -12.87 -14.07
N ILE A 256 -0.79 -11.94 -14.47
CA ILE A 256 -0.97 -10.63 -13.85
C ILE A 256 -2.34 -10.06 -14.25
N ALA A 257 -2.89 -9.16 -13.47
CA ALA A 257 -4.12 -8.43 -13.76
C ALA A 257 -3.95 -6.93 -13.49
N ASP A 258 -4.93 -6.14 -13.94
CA ASP A 258 -5.15 -4.79 -13.45
C ASP A 258 -3.94 -3.87 -13.68
N LEU A 259 -3.37 -3.90 -14.88
CA LEU A 259 -2.27 -2.99 -15.23
C LEU A 259 -2.76 -1.54 -15.23
N TYR A 260 -3.99 -1.29 -15.66
CA TYR A 260 -4.58 0.06 -15.71
C TYR A 260 -3.66 1.09 -16.40
N LEU A 261 -3.05 0.69 -17.51
CA LEU A 261 -2.18 1.57 -18.30
C LEU A 261 -2.93 2.82 -18.74
N GLY A 262 -2.27 3.98 -18.70
CA GLY A 262 -2.87 5.28 -18.99
C GLY A 262 -3.78 5.86 -17.89
N HIS A 263 -3.94 5.19 -16.75
CA HIS A 263 -4.83 5.65 -15.67
C HIS A 263 -4.11 6.33 -14.49
N ALA A 264 -3.86 7.65 -14.55
CA ALA A 264 -3.13 8.36 -13.49
C ALA A 264 -3.75 8.22 -12.08
N ASN A 265 -5.08 8.15 -11.95
CA ASN A 265 -5.74 8.04 -10.64
C ASN A 265 -5.49 6.69 -9.94
N ILE A 266 -5.13 5.63 -10.66
CA ILE A 266 -4.81 4.33 -10.04
C ILE A 266 -3.61 4.43 -9.10
N ILE A 267 -2.69 5.37 -9.38
CA ILE A 267 -1.51 5.63 -8.55
C ILE A 267 -1.94 5.97 -7.11
N ARG A 268 -2.90 6.87 -6.96
CA ARG A 268 -3.42 7.27 -5.64
C ARG A 268 -4.37 6.26 -5.05
N TYR A 269 -5.24 5.69 -5.90
CA TYR A 269 -6.26 4.74 -5.48
C TYR A 269 -5.66 3.46 -4.86
N CYS A 270 -4.61 2.92 -5.46
CA CYS A 270 -3.91 1.71 -5.01
C CYS A 270 -2.59 2.00 -4.28
N SER A 271 -2.25 3.27 -4.04
CA SER A 271 -0.96 3.67 -3.46
C SER A 271 0.24 3.10 -4.21
N ARG A 272 0.18 3.11 -5.55
CA ARG A 272 1.27 2.64 -6.40
C ARG A 272 2.50 3.53 -6.23
N PRO A 273 3.72 2.98 -6.26
CA PRO A 273 4.96 3.70 -5.94
C PRO A 273 5.45 4.60 -7.08
N PHE A 274 4.56 5.44 -7.62
CA PHE A 274 4.82 6.40 -8.68
C PHE A 274 4.40 7.79 -8.22
N LEU A 275 5.11 8.81 -8.69
CA LEU A 275 4.73 10.18 -8.37
C LEU A 275 3.46 10.53 -9.15
N PHE A 276 2.36 10.82 -8.47
CA PHE A 276 1.14 11.28 -9.14
C PHE A 276 1.33 12.70 -9.73
N PRO A 277 0.88 12.99 -10.97
CA PRO A 277 0.07 12.14 -11.86
C PRO A 277 0.87 11.44 -12.98
N ASN A 278 2.17 11.18 -12.79
CA ASN A 278 3.08 10.66 -13.82
C ASN A 278 2.75 9.22 -14.26
N VAL A 279 1.75 9.10 -15.12
CA VAL A 279 1.28 7.81 -15.66
C VAL A 279 2.23 7.24 -16.69
N GLN A 280 2.96 8.08 -17.42
CA GLN A 280 3.92 7.66 -18.44
C GLN A 280 5.08 6.86 -17.82
N GLU A 281 5.58 7.29 -16.65
CA GLU A 281 6.59 6.54 -15.90
C GLU A 281 6.03 5.20 -15.39
N MET A 282 4.79 5.19 -14.90
CA MET A 282 4.13 3.96 -14.46
C MET A 282 4.00 2.95 -15.60
N ASP A 283 3.43 3.37 -16.73
CA ASP A 283 3.19 2.51 -17.88
C ASP A 283 4.51 1.92 -18.40
N ALA A 284 5.55 2.76 -18.53
CA ALA A 284 6.87 2.33 -18.95
C ALA A 284 7.46 1.28 -18.00
N VAL A 285 7.33 1.45 -16.67
CA VAL A 285 7.82 0.47 -15.70
C VAL A 285 7.05 -0.84 -15.78
N LEU A 286 5.71 -0.80 -15.86
CA LEU A 286 4.89 -2.01 -15.94
C LEU A 286 5.17 -2.82 -17.21
N ILE A 287 5.31 -2.14 -18.37
CA ILE A 287 5.68 -2.78 -19.64
C ILE A 287 7.10 -3.34 -19.57
N ARG A 288 8.06 -2.62 -18.99
CA ARG A 288 9.42 -3.13 -18.76
C ARG A 288 9.43 -4.36 -17.88
N ASN A 289 8.69 -4.36 -16.77
CA ASN A 289 8.58 -5.52 -15.88
C ASN A 289 7.98 -6.73 -16.60
N TRP A 290 6.94 -6.51 -17.41
CA TRP A 290 6.38 -7.54 -18.26
C TRP A 290 7.45 -8.13 -19.18
N ASN A 291 8.10 -7.30 -19.99
CA ASN A 291 9.08 -7.75 -21.00
C ASN A 291 10.38 -8.28 -20.38
N ALA A 292 10.68 -7.93 -19.14
CA ALA A 292 11.77 -8.51 -18.36
C ALA A 292 11.41 -9.90 -17.80
N THR A 293 10.13 -10.25 -17.73
CA THR A 293 9.65 -11.51 -17.12
C THR A 293 9.17 -12.51 -18.16
N VAL A 294 8.45 -12.04 -19.17
CA VAL A 294 7.81 -12.87 -20.20
C VAL A 294 8.69 -12.89 -21.46
N SER A 295 9.07 -14.09 -21.88
CA SER A 295 9.81 -14.28 -23.14
C SER A 295 8.85 -14.49 -24.33
N PRO A 296 9.33 -14.36 -25.58
CA PRO A 296 8.50 -14.63 -26.76
C PRO A 296 7.89 -16.05 -26.80
N ASN A 297 8.49 -17.02 -26.12
CA ASN A 297 8.03 -18.40 -26.05
C ASN A 297 7.15 -18.69 -24.83
N SER A 298 7.13 -17.79 -23.84
CA SER A 298 6.34 -17.93 -22.62
C SER A 298 4.85 -17.77 -22.93
N THR A 299 4.03 -18.54 -22.22
CA THR A 299 2.59 -18.32 -22.17
C THR A 299 2.30 -17.32 -21.05
N ALA A 300 1.46 -16.32 -21.32
CA ALA A 300 1.08 -15.34 -20.32
C ALA A 300 -0.43 -15.12 -20.33
N TYR A 301 -0.98 -14.87 -19.15
CA TYR A 301 -2.38 -14.53 -18.96
C TYR A 301 -2.48 -13.14 -18.34
N LEU A 302 -3.17 -12.23 -19.02
CA LEU A 302 -3.53 -10.92 -18.49
C LEU A 302 -5.01 -10.95 -18.07
N LEU A 303 -5.27 -10.91 -16.77
CA LEU A 303 -6.59 -11.13 -16.17
C LEU A 303 -7.40 -9.83 -16.06
N GLY A 304 -7.57 -9.15 -17.19
CA GLY A 304 -8.42 -7.97 -17.34
C GLY A 304 -7.80 -6.66 -16.88
N ASP A 305 -8.50 -5.58 -17.25
CA ASP A 305 -8.23 -4.18 -16.95
C ASP A 305 -6.82 -3.76 -17.39
N LEU A 306 -6.53 -3.97 -18.68
CA LEU A 306 -5.24 -3.63 -19.29
C LEU A 306 -5.00 -2.12 -19.25
N ARG A 307 -5.99 -1.32 -19.67
CA ARG A 307 -5.92 0.14 -19.75
C ARG A 307 -7.20 0.77 -19.24
N TYR A 308 -7.13 2.04 -18.83
CA TYR A 308 -8.34 2.79 -18.47
C TYR A 308 -8.23 4.29 -18.77
N GLY A 309 -9.35 4.87 -19.19
CA GLY A 309 -9.49 6.30 -19.47
C GLY A 309 -9.49 6.63 -20.96
N ASN A 310 -10.23 7.67 -21.34
CA ASN A 310 -10.35 8.10 -22.74
C ASN A 310 -9.06 8.71 -23.29
N ASP A 311 -8.22 9.26 -22.40
CA ASP A 311 -6.93 9.86 -22.75
C ASP A 311 -5.81 8.81 -22.86
N ALA A 312 -6.07 7.56 -22.47
CA ALA A 312 -5.13 6.47 -22.64
C ALA A 312 -5.08 6.06 -24.11
N PRO A 313 -3.89 5.74 -24.66
CA PRO A 313 -3.75 5.02 -25.92
C PRO A 313 -4.71 3.81 -26.03
N PRO A 314 -5.13 3.45 -27.25
CA PRO A 314 -5.95 2.26 -27.45
C PRO A 314 -5.22 1.02 -26.92
N SER A 315 -5.99 0.04 -26.46
CA SER A 315 -5.48 -1.27 -26.02
C SER A 315 -4.46 -1.88 -26.98
N SER A 316 -4.67 -1.79 -28.30
CA SER A 316 -3.77 -2.33 -29.34
C SER A 316 -2.36 -1.77 -29.22
N HIS A 317 -2.22 -0.47 -28.94
CA HIS A 317 -0.93 0.18 -28.71
C HIS A 317 -0.16 -0.46 -27.56
N TYR A 318 -0.85 -0.84 -26.48
CA TYR A 318 -0.22 -1.51 -25.35
C TYR A 318 0.05 -2.99 -25.63
N ARG A 319 -0.90 -3.70 -26.24
CA ARG A 319 -0.75 -5.14 -26.56
C ARG A 319 0.43 -5.41 -27.50
N GLU A 320 0.70 -4.52 -28.46
CA GLU A 320 1.86 -4.60 -29.36
C GLU A 320 3.20 -4.51 -28.62
N GLN A 321 3.23 -3.94 -27.43
CA GLN A 321 4.45 -3.79 -26.62
C GLN A 321 4.67 -4.95 -25.63
N LEU A 322 3.66 -5.79 -25.38
CA LEU A 322 3.72 -6.90 -24.42
C LEU A 322 4.20 -8.18 -25.13
N VAL A 323 5.43 -8.59 -24.85
CA VAL A 323 6.04 -9.80 -25.43
C VAL A 323 5.39 -11.06 -24.88
N GLY A 324 5.25 -12.10 -25.72
CA GLY A 324 4.85 -13.45 -25.32
C GLY A 324 3.57 -13.93 -26.00
N LYS A 325 3.16 -15.17 -25.70
CA LYS A 325 1.89 -15.74 -26.14
C LYS A 325 0.81 -15.37 -25.13
N VAL A 326 0.22 -14.19 -25.30
CA VAL A 326 -0.68 -13.59 -24.31
C VAL A 326 -2.13 -13.98 -24.57
N THR A 327 -2.77 -14.57 -23.57
CA THR A 327 -4.23 -14.69 -23.50
C THR A 327 -4.78 -13.57 -22.64
N TYR A 328 -5.65 -12.74 -23.24
CA TYR A 328 -6.31 -11.63 -22.56
C TYR A 328 -7.68 -12.10 -22.05
N ILE A 329 -7.85 -12.13 -20.74
CA ILE A 329 -9.15 -12.35 -20.11
C ILE A 329 -9.80 -10.98 -19.93
N ALA A 330 -11.05 -10.83 -20.36
CA ALA A 330 -11.74 -9.54 -20.37
C ALA A 330 -11.99 -9.02 -18.94
N GLY A 331 -11.51 -7.81 -18.66
CA GLY A 331 -11.82 -7.08 -17.44
C GLY A 331 -13.11 -6.27 -17.53
N ASN A 332 -13.54 -5.73 -16.39
CA ASN A 332 -14.73 -4.88 -16.32
C ASN A 332 -14.57 -3.53 -17.04
N HIS A 333 -13.32 -3.12 -17.26
CA HIS A 333 -12.96 -1.83 -17.86
C HIS A 333 -12.33 -1.95 -19.25
N ASP A 334 -12.21 -3.18 -19.77
CA ASP A 334 -11.75 -3.44 -21.12
C ASP A 334 -12.92 -3.37 -22.11
N ASP A 335 -12.68 -2.73 -23.24
CA ASP A 335 -13.59 -2.79 -24.37
C ASP A 335 -13.52 -4.21 -25.00
N PRO A 336 -14.65 -4.79 -25.43
CA PRO A 336 -14.64 -6.10 -26.07
C PRO A 336 -13.82 -6.10 -27.35
N GLU A 337 -12.83 -6.98 -27.44
CA GLU A 337 -11.93 -7.06 -28.59
C GLU A 337 -11.74 -8.48 -29.11
N PRO A 338 -11.44 -8.65 -30.41
CA PRO A 338 -11.11 -9.96 -30.97
C PRO A 338 -9.96 -10.63 -30.21
N GLY A 339 -10.15 -11.91 -29.87
CA GLY A 339 -9.15 -12.71 -29.15
C GLY A 339 -9.19 -12.59 -27.62
N MET A 340 -10.01 -11.70 -27.06
CA MET A 340 -10.30 -11.73 -25.62
C MET A 340 -11.24 -12.87 -25.27
N VAL A 341 -10.99 -13.52 -24.13
CA VAL A 341 -11.83 -14.57 -23.56
C VAL A 341 -12.43 -14.11 -22.23
N ARG A 342 -13.52 -14.73 -21.78
CA ARG A 342 -14.11 -14.40 -20.46
C ARG A 342 -13.46 -15.15 -19.31
N SER A 343 -12.91 -16.32 -19.60
CA SER A 343 -12.23 -17.18 -18.65
C SER A 343 -11.26 -18.11 -19.38
N ALA A 344 -10.36 -18.74 -18.64
CA ALA A 344 -9.51 -19.81 -19.15
C ALA A 344 -9.32 -20.90 -18.07
N ASP A 345 -9.37 -22.16 -18.50
CA ASP A 345 -9.07 -23.31 -17.66
C ASP A 345 -7.61 -23.73 -17.84
N LEU A 346 -6.94 -24.01 -16.73
CA LEU A 346 -5.58 -24.55 -16.71
C LEU A 346 -5.51 -25.81 -15.84
N VAL A 347 -4.68 -26.76 -16.27
CA VAL A 347 -4.23 -27.87 -15.42
C VAL A 347 -2.73 -27.78 -15.31
N TYR A 348 -2.22 -27.64 -14.09
CA TYR A 348 -0.79 -27.57 -13.82
C TYR A 348 -0.45 -28.45 -12.62
N GLU A 349 0.49 -29.38 -12.80
CA GLU A 349 0.87 -30.36 -11.77
C GLU A 349 -0.34 -31.09 -11.13
N GLY A 350 -1.32 -31.46 -11.96
CA GLY A 350 -2.53 -32.17 -11.53
C GLY A 350 -3.57 -31.30 -10.81
N ARG A 351 -3.35 -29.99 -10.69
CA ARG A 351 -4.28 -29.03 -10.08
C ARG A 351 -5.05 -28.27 -11.15
N LYS A 352 -6.34 -28.08 -10.94
CA LYS A 352 -7.22 -27.26 -11.79
C LYS A 352 -7.17 -25.80 -11.33
N PHE A 353 -7.01 -24.90 -12.29
CA PHE A 353 -7.12 -23.46 -12.09
C PHE A 353 -8.15 -22.90 -13.06
N LEU A 354 -9.04 -22.05 -12.55
CA LEU A 354 -9.94 -21.23 -13.35
C LEU A 354 -9.45 -19.77 -13.27
N LEU A 355 -9.14 -19.20 -14.42
CA LEU A 355 -8.72 -17.81 -14.54
C LEU A 355 -9.94 -17.00 -14.98
N VAL A 356 -10.34 -16.02 -14.16
CA VAL A 356 -11.43 -15.08 -14.40
C VAL A 356 -10.98 -13.69 -13.96
N HIS A 357 -11.53 -12.60 -14.49
CA HIS A 357 -11.16 -11.28 -13.97
C HIS A 357 -11.78 -11.02 -12.59
N ASP A 358 -13.11 -11.12 -12.48
CA ASP A 358 -13.86 -10.98 -11.23
C ASP A 358 -14.07 -12.38 -10.62
N PRO A 359 -13.62 -12.65 -9.37
CA PRO A 359 -13.80 -13.97 -8.76
C PRO A 359 -15.26 -14.35 -8.52
N SER A 360 -16.20 -13.39 -8.54
CA SER A 360 -17.64 -13.67 -8.42
C SER A 360 -18.23 -14.32 -9.69
N ASP A 361 -17.53 -14.28 -10.82
CA ASP A 361 -17.90 -14.98 -12.05
C ASP A 361 -17.53 -16.48 -12.02
N ALA A 362 -16.78 -16.93 -11.01
CA ALA A 362 -16.43 -18.34 -10.86
C ALA A 362 -17.66 -19.19 -10.49
N PRO A 363 -17.80 -20.41 -11.03
CA PRO A 363 -18.88 -21.31 -10.65
C PRO A 363 -18.89 -21.60 -9.15
N ILE A 364 -20.08 -21.54 -8.55
CA ILE A 364 -20.27 -21.92 -7.14
C ILE A 364 -19.80 -23.37 -6.94
N GLY A 365 -18.88 -23.58 -5.99
CA GLY A 365 -18.36 -24.91 -5.68
C GLY A 365 -17.35 -25.46 -6.69
N PHE A 366 -16.70 -24.60 -7.49
CA PHE A 366 -15.61 -25.01 -8.38
C PHE A 366 -14.53 -25.81 -7.63
N ASP A 367 -14.31 -27.06 -8.05
CA ASP A 367 -13.29 -27.93 -7.46
C ASP A 367 -11.91 -27.67 -8.09
N GLY A 368 -11.29 -26.58 -7.64
CA GLY A 368 -9.98 -26.12 -8.08
C GLY A 368 -9.58 -24.82 -7.40
N TRP A 369 -8.65 -24.10 -8.01
CA TRP A 369 -8.21 -22.77 -7.57
C TRP A 369 -8.73 -21.69 -8.52
N VAL A 370 -9.26 -20.60 -7.99
CA VAL A 370 -9.67 -19.44 -8.80
C VAL A 370 -8.55 -18.41 -8.79
N ILE A 371 -8.00 -18.07 -9.95
CA ILE A 371 -7.04 -16.97 -10.10
C ILE A 371 -7.78 -15.78 -10.68
N HIS A 372 -7.64 -14.62 -10.03
CA HIS A 372 -8.41 -13.43 -10.38
C HIS A 372 -7.62 -12.12 -10.31
N GLY A 373 -8.17 -11.09 -10.93
CA GLY A 373 -7.78 -9.68 -10.77
C GLY A 373 -8.87 -8.94 -10.01
N HIS A 374 -9.28 -7.77 -10.51
CA HIS A 374 -10.45 -6.99 -10.07
C HIS A 374 -10.36 -6.38 -8.67
N HIS A 375 -10.01 -7.18 -7.66
CA HIS A 375 -9.88 -6.77 -6.29
C HIS A 375 -8.46 -6.29 -6.01
N HIS A 376 -8.26 -4.99 -6.07
CA HIS A 376 -6.99 -4.36 -5.74
C HIS A 376 -6.56 -4.53 -4.27
N ASN A 377 -5.39 -3.97 -3.90
CA ASN A 377 -4.91 -3.87 -2.51
C ASN A 377 -5.75 -3.00 -1.54
N ASN A 378 -7.01 -2.74 -1.89
CA ASN A 378 -7.98 -2.06 -1.06
C ASN A 378 -8.73 -3.01 -0.10
N GLN A 379 -8.70 -4.31 -0.39
CA GLN A 379 -9.47 -5.33 0.33
C GLN A 379 -8.59 -6.57 0.64
N LEU A 380 -7.32 -6.35 1.00
CA LEU A 380 -6.33 -7.42 1.19
C LEU A 380 -6.73 -8.50 2.20
N ALA A 381 -7.54 -8.17 3.20
CA ALA A 381 -8.04 -9.15 4.17
C ALA A 381 -8.99 -10.18 3.53
N GLU A 382 -9.70 -9.79 2.47
CA GLU A 382 -10.72 -10.61 1.79
C GLU A 382 -10.18 -11.23 0.50
N PHE A 383 -9.36 -10.45 -0.23
CA PHE A 383 -8.72 -10.81 -1.49
C PHE A 383 -7.20 -10.68 -1.39
N PRO A 384 -6.54 -11.49 -0.53
CA PRO A 384 -5.08 -11.52 -0.43
C PRO A 384 -4.47 -12.17 -1.69
N PHE A 385 -3.15 -12.07 -1.86
CA PHE A 385 -2.42 -12.77 -2.92
C PHE A 385 -2.77 -14.27 -2.97
N ILE A 386 -2.79 -14.97 -1.82
CA ILE A 386 -3.27 -16.35 -1.74
C ILE A 386 -4.17 -16.53 -0.52
N ASN A 387 -5.42 -16.92 -0.75
CA ASN A 387 -6.35 -17.40 0.26
C ASN A 387 -6.46 -18.92 0.14
N PHE A 388 -5.81 -19.65 1.06
CA PHE A 388 -5.79 -21.12 1.04
C PHE A 388 -7.14 -21.76 1.39
N CYS A 389 -7.92 -21.10 2.26
CA CYS A 389 -9.22 -21.60 2.71
C CYS A 389 -10.24 -21.60 1.57
N ASP A 390 -10.31 -20.49 0.82
CA ASP A 390 -11.25 -20.32 -0.27
C ASP A 390 -10.67 -20.72 -1.64
N ARG A 391 -9.41 -21.17 -1.68
CA ARG A 391 -8.66 -21.52 -2.89
C ARG A 391 -8.67 -20.40 -3.94
N ARG A 392 -8.48 -19.15 -3.49
CA ARG A 392 -8.42 -17.96 -4.36
C ARG A 392 -7.01 -17.39 -4.42
N ILE A 393 -6.61 -16.91 -5.59
CA ILE A 393 -5.32 -16.26 -5.84
C ILE A 393 -5.58 -14.94 -6.55
N ASN A 394 -5.11 -13.85 -5.95
CA ASN A 394 -5.25 -12.50 -6.50
C ASN A 394 -3.97 -12.07 -7.20
N VAL A 395 -4.04 -11.81 -8.51
CA VAL A 395 -2.89 -11.40 -9.33
C VAL A 395 -2.94 -9.94 -9.80
N SER A 396 -3.75 -9.09 -9.16
CA SER A 396 -3.73 -7.63 -9.39
C SER A 396 -2.33 -7.06 -9.25
N ALA A 397 -1.95 -6.11 -10.12
CA ALA A 397 -0.58 -5.61 -10.25
C ALA A 397 0.06 -5.23 -8.90
N GLU A 398 -0.62 -4.46 -8.07
CA GLU A 398 -0.10 -4.07 -6.75
C GLU A 398 -0.03 -5.21 -5.72
N VAL A 399 -0.76 -6.31 -5.91
CA VAL A 399 -0.73 -7.49 -5.02
C VAL A 399 0.47 -8.38 -5.33
N VAL A 400 0.85 -8.47 -6.61
CA VAL A 400 1.99 -9.28 -7.08
C VAL A 400 3.30 -8.49 -7.18
N GLY A 401 3.33 -7.24 -6.72
CA GLY A 401 4.52 -6.39 -6.74
C GLY A 401 4.87 -5.88 -8.14
N TYR A 402 3.86 -5.62 -8.98
CA TYR A 402 3.97 -5.00 -10.31
C TYR A 402 4.78 -5.81 -11.34
N VAL A 403 5.00 -7.09 -11.06
CA VAL A 403 5.75 -8.03 -11.91
C VAL A 403 4.91 -9.27 -12.12
N PRO A 404 4.77 -9.80 -13.35
CA PRO A 404 4.07 -11.05 -13.58
C PRO A 404 4.55 -12.16 -12.64
N VAL A 405 3.61 -12.93 -12.08
CA VAL A 405 3.90 -14.04 -11.19
C VAL A 405 3.82 -15.35 -11.97
N SER A 406 4.75 -16.27 -11.74
CA SER A 406 4.71 -17.57 -12.42
C SER A 406 3.74 -18.53 -11.72
N LEU A 407 3.08 -19.37 -12.51
CA LEU A 407 2.20 -20.42 -11.96
C LEU A 407 2.98 -21.43 -11.11
N LYS A 408 4.26 -21.62 -11.40
CA LYS A 408 5.18 -22.45 -10.61
C LYS A 408 5.44 -21.86 -9.23
N GLU A 409 5.61 -20.53 -9.11
CA GLU A 409 5.75 -19.88 -7.80
C GLU A 409 4.48 -20.08 -6.96
N ILE A 410 3.31 -19.82 -7.55
CA ILE A 410 2.00 -19.99 -6.89
C ILE A 410 1.84 -21.43 -6.39
N THR A 411 2.06 -22.42 -7.26
CA THR A 411 1.93 -23.85 -6.92
C THR A 411 2.96 -24.29 -5.89
N SER A 412 4.18 -23.74 -5.91
CA SER A 412 5.17 -23.96 -4.86
C SER A 412 4.69 -23.50 -3.49
N ARG A 413 4.06 -22.32 -3.40
CA ARG A 413 3.48 -21.80 -2.15
C ARG A 413 2.31 -22.65 -1.67
N ILE A 414 1.44 -23.09 -2.58
CA ILE A 414 0.33 -24.02 -2.28
C ILE A 414 0.86 -25.33 -1.69
N ARG A 415 1.84 -25.97 -2.34
CA ARG A 415 2.45 -27.21 -1.85
C ARG A 415 3.09 -27.03 -0.47
N HIS A 416 3.74 -25.88 -0.23
CA HIS A 416 4.33 -25.59 1.07
C HIS A 416 3.27 -25.46 2.17
N ALA A 417 2.18 -24.74 1.91
CA ALA A 417 1.05 -24.61 2.83
C ALA A 417 0.42 -25.98 3.13
N GLU A 418 0.15 -26.80 2.11
CA GLU A 418 -0.40 -28.15 2.29
C GLU A 418 0.53 -29.07 3.09
N LYS A 419 1.84 -29.00 2.84
CA LYS A 419 2.84 -29.80 3.56
C LYS A 419 2.95 -29.40 5.04
N THR A 420 2.81 -28.12 5.34
CA THR A 420 2.97 -27.58 6.70
C THR A 420 1.66 -27.51 7.48
N GLY A 421 0.51 -27.61 6.79
CA GLY A 421 -0.80 -27.33 7.36
C GLY A 421 -1.05 -25.84 7.63
N ASN A 422 -0.16 -24.95 7.16
CA ASN A 422 -0.29 -23.52 7.36
C ASN A 422 -1.24 -22.91 6.32
N ASN A 423 -2.48 -22.66 6.71
CA ASN A 423 -3.50 -22.05 5.87
C ASN A 423 -3.64 -20.53 6.09
N GLN A 424 -2.68 -19.88 6.77
CA GLN A 424 -2.70 -18.42 6.91
C GLN A 424 -2.62 -17.76 5.52
N PRO A 425 -3.48 -16.78 5.21
CA PRO A 425 -3.47 -16.14 3.91
C PRO A 425 -2.13 -15.41 3.66
N VAL A 426 -1.66 -15.45 2.42
CA VAL A 426 -0.51 -14.65 1.99
C VAL A 426 -1.07 -13.34 1.43
N LEU A 427 -0.95 -12.23 2.17
CA LEU A 427 -1.56 -10.94 1.79
C LEU A 427 -1.02 -10.39 0.46
N LEU A 428 0.30 -10.38 0.31
CA LEU A 428 1.02 -9.81 -0.83
C LEU A 428 2.10 -10.81 -1.29
N ARG A 429 2.47 -10.79 -2.58
CA ARG A 429 3.53 -11.68 -3.09
C ARG A 429 4.90 -11.37 -2.50
N TYR A 430 5.13 -10.09 -2.19
CA TYR A 430 6.35 -9.55 -1.60
C TYR A 430 6.23 -9.46 -0.07
N PRO A 431 7.37 -9.37 0.66
CA PRO A 431 7.34 -9.28 2.13
C PRO A 431 6.55 -8.05 2.60
N SER A 432 5.64 -8.27 3.56
CA SER A 432 4.91 -7.23 4.30
C SER A 432 4.98 -7.53 5.78
N VAL A 433 4.91 -6.50 6.63
CA VAL A 433 4.84 -6.68 8.08
C VAL A 433 3.48 -7.29 8.42
N MET A 434 3.47 -8.38 9.18
CA MET A 434 2.24 -9.04 9.66
C MET A 434 2.11 -8.89 11.16
#